data_AF-A0A7L4D7T0-F1
#
_entry.id   AF-A0A7L4D7T0-F1
#
_cell.length_a   1.000
_cell.length_b   1.000
_cell.length_c   1.000
_cell.angle_alpha   90.00
_cell.angle_beta   90.00
_cell.angle_gamma   90.00
#
_symmetry.space_group_name_H-M   'P 1'
#
loop_
_entity.id
_entity.type
_entity.pdbx_description
1 polymer ?
#
loop_
_entity_poly.entity_id
_entity_poly.type
_entity_poly.pdbx_seq_one_letter_code
_entity_poly.pdbx_strand_id
1 'polypeptide(L)'
;VSHHLVRPLIRMSLVLQYQVQELTSLLLQKDAEIEDYRESGAALSRDRLRTEPFQEETFQQNFMAESLPQICGAGEGQAFASTLQQLYAAVTQQEAKQAWKRQHSEDGEGPEPAAETTEHPHPPPPSQEDETASSSEATTPTSSPAQKPRLPAAKAKPKKAKGLFS
;
A
#
# COMPACT_ATOMS: atom_id res chain seq x y z
N VAL A 1 3.35 4.33 31.52
CA VAL A 1 2.11 4.56 30.75
C VAL A 1 2.39 4.83 29.26
N SER A 2 3.35 5.70 28.90
CA SER A 2 3.58 6.10 27.49
C SER A 2 3.90 4.95 26.51
N HIS A 3 4.76 4.00 26.88
CA HIS A 3 5.23 2.92 25.98
C HIS A 3 4.22 1.79 25.76
N HIS A 4 3.36 1.51 26.73
CA HIS A 4 2.42 0.39 26.68
C HIS A 4 0.99 0.81 26.39
N LEU A 5 0.68 2.11 26.40
CA LEU A 5 -0.68 2.60 26.14
C LEU A 5 -0.66 3.72 25.12
N VAL A 6 -0.06 4.86 25.45
CA VAL A 6 -0.15 6.06 24.61
C VAL A 6 0.42 5.82 23.20
N ARG A 7 1.67 5.33 23.10
CA ARG A 7 2.32 5.10 21.81
C ARG A 7 1.59 4.05 20.97
N PRO A 8 1.27 2.84 21.49
CA PRO A 8 0.52 1.87 20.72
C PRO A 8 -0.86 2.38 20.30
N LEU A 9 -1.61 3.05 21.17
CA LEU A 9 -2.96 3.54 20.83
C LEU A 9 -2.93 4.62 19.74
N ILE A 10 -1.95 5.55 19.77
CA ILE A 10 -1.76 6.53 18.69
C ILE A 10 -1.41 5.83 17.36
N ARG A 11 -0.57 4.80 17.40
CA ARG A 11 -0.25 4.02 16.19
C ARG A 11 -1.47 3.26 15.68
N MET A 12 -2.26 2.68 16.57
CA MET A 12 -3.51 2.01 16.21
C MET A 12 -4.49 2.98 15.57
N SER A 13 -4.68 4.19 16.12
CA SER A 13 -5.58 5.18 15.53
C SER A 13 -5.11 5.60 14.13
N LEU A 14 -3.80 5.72 13.90
CA LEU A 14 -3.25 5.97 12.56
C LEU A 14 -3.53 4.80 11.60
N VAL A 15 -3.30 3.56 12.03
CA VAL A 15 -3.57 2.38 11.20
C VAL A 15 -5.06 2.30 10.83
N LEU A 16 -5.96 2.50 11.80
CA LEU A 16 -7.40 2.50 11.56
C LEU A 16 -7.81 3.63 10.62
N GLN A 17 -7.20 4.82 10.74
CA GLN A 17 -7.45 5.93 9.83
C GLN A 17 -7.04 5.60 8.39
N TYR A 18 -5.90 4.93 8.19
CA TYR A 18 -5.48 4.46 6.87
C TYR A 18 -6.45 3.41 6.32
N GLN A 19 -6.90 2.46 7.15
CA GLN A 19 -7.90 1.47 6.72
C GLN A 19 -9.20 2.14 6.25
N VAL A 20 -9.69 3.16 6.97
CA VAL A 20 -10.87 3.92 6.54
C VAL A 20 -10.64 4.56 5.17
N GLN A 21 -9.47 5.18 4.95
CA GLN A 21 -9.14 5.78 3.64
C GLN A 21 -9.07 4.74 2.51
N GLU A 22 -8.46 3.58 2.76
CA GLU A 22 -8.42 2.50 1.77
C GLU A 22 -9.81 1.98 1.43
N LEU A 23 -10.68 1.81 2.44
CA LEU A 23 -12.07 1.39 2.26
C LEU A 23 -12.90 2.44 1.51
N THR A 24 -12.75 3.72 1.84
CA THR A 24 -13.35 4.85 1.11
C THR A 24 -12.96 4.78 -0.37
N SER A 25 -11.68 4.65 -0.68
CA SER A 25 -11.18 4.54 -2.06
C SER A 25 -11.77 3.33 -2.79
N LEU A 26 -11.83 2.18 -2.11
CA LEU A 26 -12.41 0.96 -2.66
C LEU A 26 -13.90 1.11 -2.96
N LEU A 27 -14.66 1.77 -2.08
CA LEU A 27 -16.09 2.03 -2.28
C LEU A 27 -16.32 2.95 -3.47
N LEU A 28 -15.56 4.04 -3.59
CA LEU A 28 -15.63 4.94 -4.74
C LEU A 28 -15.29 4.22 -6.05
N GLN A 29 -14.29 3.34 -6.03
CA GLN A 29 -13.96 2.51 -7.20
C GLN A 29 -15.11 1.56 -7.56
N LYS A 30 -15.82 1.01 -6.56
CA LYS A 30 -16.96 0.13 -6.78
C LYS A 30 -18.17 0.89 -7.33
N ASP A 31 -18.41 2.11 -6.87
CA ASP A 31 -19.47 2.96 -7.43
C ASP A 31 -19.20 3.32 -8.89
N ALA A 32 -17.94 3.63 -9.24
CA ALA A 32 -17.55 3.86 -10.63
C ALA A 32 -17.76 2.62 -11.51
N GLU A 33 -17.43 1.43 -11.00
CA GLU A 33 -17.67 0.16 -11.67
C GLU A 33 -19.18 -0.10 -11.87
N ILE A 34 -20.01 0.19 -10.86
CA ILE A 34 -21.46 0.06 -10.96
C ILE A 34 -22.03 1.03 -12.00
N GLU A 35 -21.54 2.26 -12.06
CA GLU A 35 -22.01 3.24 -13.04
C GLU A 35 -21.59 2.86 -14.47
N ASP A 36 -20.38 2.33 -14.68
CA ASP A 36 -19.94 1.80 -15.98
C ASP A 36 -20.86 0.67 -16.49
N TYR A 37 -21.29 -0.24 -15.60
CA TYR A 37 -22.28 -1.26 -15.94
C TYR A 37 -23.62 -0.64 -16.38
N ARG A 38 -24.08 0.41 -15.71
CA ARG A 38 -25.33 1.09 -16.02
C ARG A 38 -25.24 1.84 -17.35
N GLU A 39 -24.14 2.56 -17.60
CA GLU A 39 -23.86 3.25 -18.86
C GLU A 39 -23.76 2.26 -20.04
N SER A 40 -23.24 1.06 -19.78
CA SER A 40 -23.21 -0.05 -20.73
C SER A 40 -24.57 -0.73 -20.97
N GLY A 41 -25.64 -0.26 -20.30
CA GLY A 41 -27.01 -0.77 -20.46
C GLY A 41 -27.33 -2.00 -19.62
N ALA A 42 -26.48 -2.37 -18.65
CA ALA A 42 -26.82 -3.42 -17.70
C ALA A 42 -27.94 -2.94 -16.75
N ALA A 43 -28.91 -3.82 -16.51
CA ALA A 43 -30.00 -3.58 -15.58
C ALA A 43 -29.94 -4.59 -14.43
N LEU A 44 -30.24 -4.12 -13.21
CA LEU A 44 -30.37 -4.98 -12.04
C LEU A 44 -31.61 -5.87 -12.18
N SER A 45 -31.48 -7.16 -11.88
CA SER A 45 -32.62 -8.09 -11.85
C SER A 45 -33.40 -8.03 -10.55
N ARG A 46 -32.80 -7.50 -9.47
CA ARG A 46 -33.37 -7.40 -8.13
C ARG A 46 -33.08 -6.01 -7.56
N ASP A 47 -34.06 -5.11 -7.60
CA ASP A 47 -33.88 -3.70 -7.22
C ASP A 47 -33.40 -3.50 -5.78
N ARG A 48 -33.77 -4.39 -4.84
CA ARG A 48 -33.30 -4.34 -3.44
C ARG A 48 -31.78 -4.49 -3.26
N LEU A 49 -31.06 -4.88 -4.31
CA LEU A 49 -29.59 -4.97 -4.29
C LEU A 49 -28.92 -3.66 -4.69
N ARG A 50 -29.70 -2.68 -5.17
CA ARG A 50 -29.20 -1.35 -5.49
C ARG A 50 -28.72 -0.67 -4.20
N THR A 51 -27.52 -0.14 -4.26
CA THR A 51 -26.97 0.75 -3.23
C THR A 51 -27.02 2.19 -3.72
N GLU A 52 -27.13 3.13 -2.80
CA GLU A 52 -26.88 4.54 -3.10
C GLU A 52 -25.36 4.77 -3.24
N PRO A 53 -24.92 5.72 -4.09
CA PRO A 53 -23.51 6.06 -4.21
C PRO A 53 -22.92 6.46 -2.86
N PHE A 54 -21.74 5.93 -2.54
CA PHE A 54 -21.04 6.24 -1.32
C PHE A 54 -20.60 7.71 -1.29
N GLN A 55 -20.93 8.39 -0.19
CA GLN A 55 -20.53 9.77 0.06
C GLN A 55 -19.80 9.84 1.40
N GLU A 56 -18.50 10.11 1.35
CA GLU A 56 -17.65 10.09 2.53
C GLU A 56 -18.10 11.09 3.60
N GLU A 57 -18.41 12.33 3.21
CA GLU A 57 -18.82 13.37 4.16
C GLU A 57 -20.12 13.00 4.89
N THR A 58 -21.13 12.55 4.15
CA THR A 58 -22.40 12.10 4.70
C THR A 58 -22.20 10.91 5.64
N PHE A 59 -21.35 9.95 5.26
CA PHE A 59 -21.00 8.82 6.12
C PHE A 59 -20.33 9.28 7.41
N GLN A 60 -19.35 10.18 7.34
CA GLN A 60 -18.65 10.71 8.52
C GLN A 60 -19.60 11.46 9.45
N GLN A 61 -20.48 12.30 8.90
CA GLN A 61 -21.49 13.03 9.67
C GLN A 61 -22.44 12.06 10.41
N ASN A 62 -22.98 11.06 9.70
CA ASN A 62 -23.86 10.05 10.29
C ASN A 62 -23.14 9.21 11.35
N PHE A 63 -21.88 8.83 11.09
CA PHE A 63 -21.06 8.10 12.05
C PHE A 63 -20.87 8.90 13.36
N MET A 64 -20.56 10.19 13.25
CA MET A 64 -20.38 11.07 14.42
C MET A 64 -21.68 11.29 15.19
N ALA A 65 -22.83 11.38 14.50
CA ALA A 65 -24.12 11.63 15.12
C ALA A 65 -24.73 10.38 15.78
N GLU A 66 -24.61 9.21 15.12
CA GLU A 66 -25.35 8.00 15.53
C GLU A 66 -24.45 6.93 16.13
N SER A 67 -23.31 6.65 15.50
CA SER A 67 -22.44 5.52 15.89
C SER A 67 -21.50 5.89 17.05
N LEU A 68 -20.90 7.07 17.02
CA LEU A 68 -19.93 7.50 18.04
C LEU A 68 -20.54 7.50 19.46
N PRO A 69 -21.75 8.04 19.71
CA PRO A 69 -22.35 7.99 21.05
C PRO A 69 -22.61 6.56 21.53
N GLN A 70 -22.99 5.65 20.61
CA GLN A 70 -23.22 4.24 20.94
C GLN A 70 -21.91 3.53 21.33
N ILE A 71 -20.83 3.79 20.58
CA ILE A 71 -19.51 3.21 20.84
C ILE A 71 -18.93 3.74 22.16
N CYS A 72 -19.03 5.05 22.41
CA CYS A 72 -18.55 5.68 23.63
C CYS A 72 -19.41 5.37 24.87
N GLY A 73 -20.68 4.96 24.68
CA GLY A 73 -21.58 4.54 25.75
C GLY A 73 -21.37 3.10 26.24
N ALA A 74 -20.56 2.30 25.54
CA ALA A 74 -20.27 0.92 25.95
C ALA A 74 -19.26 0.90 27.13
N GLY A 75 -19.63 0.27 28.25
CA GLY A 75 -18.86 0.33 29.51
C GLY A 75 -17.38 -0.08 29.39
N GLU A 76 -16.53 0.54 30.23
CA GLU A 76 -15.06 0.63 30.15
C GLU A 76 -14.26 -0.69 29.98
N GLY A 77 -14.86 -1.87 30.16
CA GLY A 77 -14.13 -3.15 30.11
C GLY A 77 -14.36 -4.01 28.86
N GLN A 78 -15.45 -3.77 28.13
CA GLN A 78 -15.90 -4.68 27.06
C GLN A 78 -15.61 -4.15 25.64
N ALA A 79 -15.28 -2.86 25.54
CA ALA A 79 -15.03 -2.17 24.26
C ALA A 79 -13.69 -2.55 23.60
N PHE A 80 -12.69 -3.03 24.36
CA PHE A 80 -11.43 -3.52 23.80
C PHE A 80 -11.57 -4.97 23.33
N ALA A 81 -12.35 -5.14 22.25
CA ALA A 81 -12.65 -6.41 21.62
C ALA A 81 -11.37 -7.19 21.23
N SER A 82 -11.51 -8.50 21.04
CA SER A 82 -10.41 -9.38 20.60
C SER A 82 -9.70 -8.86 19.34
N THR A 83 -10.43 -8.22 18.43
CA THR A 83 -9.88 -7.60 17.22
C THR A 83 -8.97 -6.40 17.52
N LEU A 84 -9.34 -5.53 18.46
CA LEU A 84 -8.49 -4.41 18.88
C LEU A 84 -7.26 -4.89 19.67
N GLN A 85 -7.40 -5.96 20.47
CA GLN A 85 -6.27 -6.63 21.14
C GLN A 85 -5.25 -7.17 20.13
N GLN A 86 -5.72 -7.79 19.05
CA GLN A 86 -4.85 -8.28 17.97
C GLN A 86 -4.09 -7.14 17.29
N LEU A 87 -4.78 -6.03 16.98
CA LEU A 87 -4.14 -4.86 16.38
C LEU A 87 -3.10 -4.24 17.33
N TYR A 88 -3.41 -4.12 18.61
CA TYR A 88 -2.46 -3.67 19.64
C TYR A 88 -1.22 -4.58 19.70
N ALA A 89 -1.40 -5.90 19.72
CA ALA A 89 -0.30 -6.86 19.75
C ALA A 89 0.58 -6.74 18.49
N ALA A 90 -0.03 -6.59 17.31
CA ALA A 90 0.72 -6.39 16.07
C ALA A 90 1.51 -5.07 16.07
N VAL A 91 0.91 -3.97 16.52
CA VAL A 91 1.56 -2.66 16.62
C VAL A 91 2.74 -2.71 17.60
N THR A 92 2.55 -3.27 18.80
CA THR A 92 3.61 -3.36 19.81
C THR A 92 4.77 -4.27 19.38
N GLN A 93 4.48 -5.39 18.73
CA GLN A 93 5.50 -6.26 18.14
C GLN A 93 6.29 -5.55 17.04
N GLN A 94 5.61 -4.79 16.17
CA GLN A 94 6.26 -4.01 15.14
C GLN A 94 7.14 -2.92 15.75
N GLU A 95 6.69 -2.20 16.78
CA GLU A 95 7.51 -1.19 17.47
C GLU A 95 8.75 -1.82 18.11
N ALA A 96 8.62 -2.98 18.76
CA ALA A 96 9.75 -3.71 19.34
C ALA A 96 10.77 -4.14 18.26
N LYS A 97 10.28 -4.65 17.12
CA LYS A 97 11.11 -5.02 15.97
C LYS A 97 11.88 -3.80 15.42
N GLN A 98 11.24 -2.64 15.34
CA GLN A 98 11.87 -1.40 14.88
C GLN A 98 12.85 -0.82 15.91
N ALA A 99 12.62 -1.04 17.21
CA ALA A 99 13.60 -0.69 18.25
C ALA A 99 14.85 -1.57 18.15
N TRP A 100 14.68 -2.89 18.00
CA TRP A 100 15.78 -3.83 17.81
C TRP A 100 16.63 -3.48 16.58
N LYS A 101 15.98 -3.20 15.44
CA LYS A 101 16.68 -2.82 14.21
C LYS A 101 17.56 -1.57 14.38
N ARG A 102 17.11 -0.58 15.17
CA ARG A 102 17.89 0.63 15.42
C ARG A 102 19.14 0.31 16.25
N GLN A 103 18.97 -0.43 17.35
CA GLN A 103 20.10 -0.80 18.21
C GLN A 103 21.16 -1.65 17.50
N HIS A 104 20.72 -2.60 16.66
CA HIS A 104 21.64 -3.49 15.96
C HIS A 104 22.27 -2.89 14.69
N SER A 105 21.80 -1.70 14.27
CA SER A 105 22.36 -0.95 13.14
C SER A 105 23.45 0.04 13.58
N GLU A 106 23.51 0.38 14.87
CA GLU A 106 24.52 1.29 15.45
C GLU A 106 25.74 0.53 16.02
N ASP A 107 25.61 -0.76 16.32
CA ASP A 107 26.68 -1.59 16.93
C ASP A 107 27.60 -2.27 15.88
N GLY A 108 27.59 -1.76 14.65
CA GLY A 108 28.38 -2.24 13.51
C GLY A 108 29.72 -1.54 13.31
N GLU A 109 30.12 -0.65 14.21
CA GLU A 109 31.46 -0.05 14.26
C GLU A 109 32.20 -0.61 15.48
N GLY A 110 32.74 -1.81 15.31
CA GLY A 110 33.70 -2.38 16.25
C GLY A 110 34.98 -1.52 16.28
N PRO A 111 35.68 -1.46 17.43
CA PRO A 111 36.88 -0.65 17.59
C PRO A 111 37.98 -1.13 16.64
N GLU A 112 38.54 -0.22 15.84
CA GLU A 112 39.77 -0.47 15.10
C GLU A 112 40.87 -0.91 16.08
N PRO A 113 41.57 -2.03 15.82
CA PRO A 113 42.79 -2.33 16.54
C PRO A 113 43.88 -1.37 16.04
N ALA A 114 44.13 -0.34 16.82
CA ALA A 114 45.28 0.53 16.65
C ALA A 114 46.58 -0.24 16.96
N ALA A 115 47.58 0.02 16.11
CA ALA A 115 49.02 -0.23 16.25
C ALA A 115 49.48 -1.69 15.97
N GLU A 116 50.57 -1.97 15.24
CA GLU A 116 51.84 -1.25 15.12
C GLU A 116 52.52 -1.42 13.74
N THR A 117 52.92 -0.28 13.16
CA THR A 117 54.21 0.08 12.55
C THR A 117 55.23 -0.99 12.12
N THR A 118 55.67 -0.91 10.86
CA THR A 118 57.10 -0.85 10.40
C THR A 118 57.06 -0.41 8.92
N GLU A 119 57.28 0.87 8.59
CA GLU A 119 58.56 1.44 8.08
C GLU A 119 59.17 0.63 6.91
N HIS A 120 59.54 1.12 5.73
CA HIS A 120 59.78 2.45 5.12
C HIS A 120 60.05 2.16 3.59
N PRO A 121 60.58 3.06 2.73
CA PRO A 121 59.82 3.80 1.71
C PRO A 121 60.38 3.72 0.26
N HIS A 122 59.69 4.43 -0.66
CA HIS A 122 60.23 5.24 -1.79
C HIS A 122 59.81 4.83 -3.24
N PRO A 123 59.21 5.76 -4.04
CA PRO A 123 58.87 5.63 -5.47
C PRO A 123 59.88 6.37 -6.41
N PRO A 124 59.52 6.92 -7.59
CA PRO A 124 59.39 6.41 -8.99
C PRO A 124 60.60 6.89 -9.88
N PRO A 125 60.60 7.16 -11.23
CA PRO A 125 59.61 7.14 -12.36
C PRO A 125 60.23 6.62 -13.72
N PRO A 126 59.91 7.16 -14.94
CA PRO A 126 58.71 7.05 -15.81
C PRO A 126 58.99 6.51 -17.24
N SER A 127 57.95 6.27 -18.06
CA SER A 127 57.95 6.44 -19.55
C SER A 127 56.50 6.31 -20.05
N GLN A 128 55.86 7.42 -20.45
CA GLN A 128 55.67 7.91 -21.84
C GLN A 128 54.56 7.15 -22.60
N GLU A 129 53.39 7.77 -22.79
CA GLU A 129 52.97 8.65 -23.91
C GLU A 129 52.28 7.86 -25.03
N ASP A 130 50.97 8.06 -25.21
CA ASP A 130 50.28 8.43 -26.46
C ASP A 130 48.77 8.47 -26.13
N GLU A 131 48.16 9.64 -25.90
CA GLU A 131 47.50 10.48 -26.91
C GLU A 131 46.61 9.69 -27.88
N THR A 132 45.28 9.82 -27.73
CA THR A 132 44.42 10.45 -28.74
C THR A 132 42.95 10.46 -28.29
N ALA A 133 42.44 11.68 -28.13
CA ALA A 133 41.14 12.21 -28.59
C ALA A 133 39.86 11.33 -28.43
N SER A 134 38.88 11.74 -27.61
CA SER A 134 37.79 12.70 -27.96
C SER A 134 36.73 12.09 -28.90
N SER A 135 35.41 12.25 -28.80
CA SER A 135 34.47 12.94 -27.92
C SER A 135 33.09 12.37 -28.26
N SER A 136 32.20 12.38 -27.27
CA SER A 136 30.75 12.60 -27.31
C SER A 136 30.10 12.92 -28.67
N GLU A 137 28.93 12.32 -28.97
CA GLU A 137 27.70 13.10 -29.18
C GLU A 137 26.42 12.25 -29.19
N ALA A 138 25.34 12.87 -28.72
CA ALA A 138 23.98 12.39 -28.63
C ALA A 138 23.26 12.41 -30.00
N THR A 139 22.21 11.61 -30.18
CA THR A 139 21.13 11.90 -31.13
C THR A 139 19.87 11.10 -30.80
N THR A 140 18.79 11.79 -30.45
CA THR A 140 17.41 11.36 -30.69
C THR A 140 17.05 11.52 -32.18
N PRO A 141 16.14 10.72 -32.73
CA PRO A 141 14.91 11.35 -33.25
C PRO A 141 13.63 10.50 -33.19
N THR A 142 12.55 11.19 -32.79
CA THR A 142 11.23 11.35 -33.44
C THR A 142 10.31 10.17 -33.87
N SER A 143 9.05 10.33 -33.46
CA SER A 143 7.74 10.02 -34.09
C SER A 143 7.20 8.58 -34.33
N SER A 144 6.00 8.37 -33.75
CA SER A 144 4.86 7.42 -33.89
C SER A 144 4.49 6.91 -35.32
N PRO A 145 3.57 5.92 -35.56
CA PRO A 145 2.40 5.52 -34.73
C PRO A 145 1.95 4.02 -34.69
N ALA A 146 1.07 3.75 -33.71
CA ALA A 146 -0.09 2.83 -33.69
C ALA A 146 0.03 1.42 -34.30
N GLN A 147 -0.05 0.36 -33.46
CA GLN A 147 -0.91 -0.83 -33.68
C GLN A 147 -1.22 -1.54 -32.35
N LYS A 148 -2.51 -1.70 -32.03
CA LYS A 148 -3.05 -2.62 -31.01
C LYS A 148 -3.87 -3.70 -31.76
N PRO A 149 -4.40 -4.73 -31.07
CA PRO A 149 -3.84 -6.07 -30.93
C PRO A 149 -4.57 -7.12 -31.80
N ARG A 150 -3.90 -8.19 -32.23
CA ARG A 150 -4.53 -9.27 -33.01
C ARG A 150 -4.73 -10.53 -32.14
N LEU A 151 -5.95 -10.71 -31.64
CA LEU A 151 -6.43 -11.99 -31.09
C LEU A 151 -7.04 -12.83 -32.23
N PRO A 152 -6.74 -14.14 -32.34
CA PRO A 152 -7.40 -15.01 -33.29
C PRO A 152 -8.79 -15.45 -32.78
N ALA A 153 -9.78 -15.26 -33.65
CA ALA A 153 -11.15 -15.72 -33.49
C ALA A 153 -11.26 -17.25 -33.62
N ALA A 154 -12.07 -17.85 -32.75
CA ALA A 154 -12.62 -19.20 -32.97
C ALA A 154 -14.16 -19.14 -32.87
N LYS A 155 -14.82 -19.43 -33.99
CA LYS A 155 -16.27 -19.65 -34.09
C LYS A 155 -16.59 -21.09 -33.68
N ALA A 156 -17.69 -21.31 -32.93
CA ALA A 156 -18.81 -22.17 -33.36
C ALA A 156 -19.92 -22.40 -32.31
N LYS A 157 -21.11 -21.93 -32.69
CA LYS A 157 -22.47 -22.55 -32.61
C LYS A 157 -23.23 -22.66 -31.26
N PRO A 158 -24.54 -22.30 -31.25
CA PRO A 158 -25.40 -22.29 -30.07
C PRO A 158 -26.00 -23.68 -29.77
N LYS A 159 -26.21 -23.98 -28.48
CA LYS A 159 -27.04 -25.11 -28.02
C LYS A 159 -28.11 -24.62 -27.04
N LYS A 160 -29.33 -25.10 -27.28
CA LYS A 160 -30.61 -24.70 -26.69
C LYS A 160 -30.65 -24.86 -25.16
N ALA A 161 -31.29 -23.90 -24.49
CA ALA A 161 -31.72 -24.01 -23.10
C ALA A 161 -32.87 -25.03 -22.97
N LYS A 162 -32.78 -25.92 -21.98
CA LYS A 162 -33.89 -26.76 -21.53
C LYS A 162 -34.03 -26.49 -20.03
N GLY A 163 -35.18 -25.95 -19.66
CA GLY A 163 -35.49 -25.55 -18.29
C GLY A 163 -35.41 -26.71 -17.32
N LEU A 164 -34.90 -26.42 -16.13
CA LEU A 164 -34.90 -27.28 -14.97
C LEU A 164 -35.42 -26.46 -13.80
N PHE A 165 -36.71 -26.14 -13.87
CA PHE A 165 -37.53 -26.06 -12.65
C PHE A 165 -38.16 -27.44 -12.48
N SER A 166 -37.73 -28.16 -11.46
CA SER A 166 -38.46 -29.21 -10.75
C SER A 166 -37.94 -29.20 -9.33
#